data_AF-S4P6L1-F1
#
_entry.id   AF-S4P6L1-F1
#
_cell.length_a   1.000
_cell.length_b   1.000
_cell.length_c   1.000
_cell.angle_alpha   90.00
_cell.angle_beta   90.00
_cell.angle_gamma   90.00
#
_symmetry.space_group_name_H-M   'P 1'
#
loop_
_entity.id
_entity.type
_entity.pdbx_description
1 polymer ?
#
loop_
_entity_poly.entity_id
_entity_poly.type
_entity_poly.pdbx_seq_one_letter_code
_entity_poly.pdbx_strand_id
1 'polypeptide(L)'
;MFFTWNKLLVFYNTCIKASTVFHDTMFRGVTNAPMWFFHHNPSGRILNRFSKDMGQVDTLLPVALVDCLGFFLEVIAILVVVCLVNWWLLLPTAVVAFLLHLLRLLFLSTSRELKRIEAIARSQSLN
;
A
#
# COMPACT_ATOMS: atom_id res chain seq x y z
N MET A 1 14.06 22.88 5.92
CA MET A 1 12.67 23.40 5.97
C MET A 1 12.02 23.42 4.60
N PHE A 2 12.51 24.19 3.61
CA PHE A 2 11.94 24.25 2.26
C PHE A 2 11.74 22.86 1.59
N PHE A 3 12.75 21.98 1.64
CA PHE A 3 12.63 20.62 1.10
C PHE A 3 11.51 19.79 1.76
N THR A 4 11.36 19.89 3.08
CA THR A 4 10.32 19.20 3.85
C THR A 4 8.92 19.68 3.47
N TRP A 5 8.73 20.99 3.29
CA TRP A 5 7.47 21.56 2.82
C TRP A 5 7.12 21.12 1.40
N ASN A 6 8.09 21.15 0.47
CA ASN A 6 7.87 20.67 -0.90
C ASN A 6 7.50 19.18 -0.94
N LYS A 7 8.13 18.35 -0.09
CA LYS A 7 7.80 16.92 0.02
C LYS A 7 6.33 16.72 0.41
N LEU A 8 5.84 17.48 1.40
CA LEU A 8 4.46 17.39 1.86
C LEU A 8 3.46 17.83 0.78
N LEU A 9 3.75 18.92 0.06
CA LEU A 9 2.89 19.42 -1.02
C LEU A 9 2.79 18.45 -2.20
N VAL A 10 3.93 17.92 -2.67
CA VAL A 10 3.96 16.95 -3.77
C VAL A 10 3.20 15.68 -3.38
N PHE A 11 3.40 15.21 -2.15
CA PHE A 11 2.74 14.03 -1.64
C PHE A 11 1.22 14.21 -1.54
N TYR A 12 0.76 15.31 -0.95
CA TYR A 12 -0.66 15.62 -0.82
C TYR A 12 -1.34 15.73 -2.20
N ASN A 13 -0.72 16.44 -3.14
CA ASN A 13 -1.23 16.55 -4.51
C ASN A 13 -1.28 15.21 -5.22
N THR A 14 -0.32 14.32 -4.97
CA THR A 14 -0.30 12.97 -5.56
C THR A 14 -1.42 12.11 -4.98
N CYS A 15 -1.66 12.19 -3.67
CA CYS A 15 -2.74 11.45 -3.02
C CYS A 15 -4.12 11.90 -3.50
N ILE A 16 -4.36 13.21 -3.62
CA ILE A 16 -5.61 13.74 -4.18
C ILE A 16 -5.81 13.24 -5.61
N LYS A 17 -4.78 13.34 -6.45
CA LYS A 17 -4.86 12.86 -7.84
C LYS A 17 -5.18 11.37 -7.90
N ALA A 18 -4.52 10.55 -7.07
CA ALA A 18 -4.76 9.12 -7.00
C ALA A 18 -6.21 8.82 -6.58
N SER A 19 -6.71 9.48 -5.53
CA SER A 19 -8.10 9.38 -5.09
C SER A 19 -9.07 9.74 -6.21
N THR A 20 -8.88 10.87 -6.89
CA THR A 20 -9.76 11.26 -8.02
C THR A 20 -9.75 10.23 -9.16
N VAL A 21 -8.59 9.66 -9.50
CA VAL A 21 -8.50 8.66 -10.57
C VAL A 21 -9.20 7.36 -10.16
N PHE A 22 -9.05 6.91 -8.91
CA PHE A 22 -9.76 5.74 -8.42
C PHE A 22 -11.28 5.96 -8.42
N HIS A 23 -11.72 7.13 -7.98
CA HIS A 23 -13.13 7.52 -7.96
C HIS A 23 -13.71 7.46 -9.38
N ASP A 24 -13.06 8.12 -10.33
CA ASP A 24 -13.50 8.21 -11.72
C ASP A 24 -13.48 6.84 -12.40
N THR A 25 -12.50 6.00 -12.09
CA THR A 25 -12.41 4.65 -12.64
C THR A 25 -13.55 3.78 -12.13
N MET A 26 -13.83 3.81 -10.83
CA MET A 26 -14.96 3.08 -10.25
C MET A 26 -16.29 3.61 -10.78
N PHE A 27 -16.44 4.94 -10.89
CA PHE A 27 -17.65 5.57 -11.41
C PHE A 27 -17.90 5.18 -12.86
N ARG A 28 -16.89 5.28 -13.74
CA ARG A 28 -16.97 4.82 -15.13
C ARG A 28 -17.28 3.33 -15.24
N GLY A 29 -16.75 2.51 -14.34
CA GLY A 29 -17.06 1.08 -14.29
C GLY A 29 -18.53 0.82 -13.98
N VAL A 30 -19.11 1.56 -13.03
CA VAL A 30 -20.53 1.46 -12.68
C VAL A 30 -21.41 1.99 -13.81
N THR A 31 -21.11 3.15 -14.40
CA THR A 31 -21.95 3.73 -15.46
C THR A 31 -21.99 2.88 -16.73
N ASN A 32 -20.93 2.13 -17.01
CA ASN A 32 -20.87 1.22 -18.17
C ASN A 32 -21.36 -0.21 -17.85
N ALA A 33 -21.82 -0.47 -16.62
CA ALA A 33 -22.28 -1.80 -16.24
C ALA A 33 -23.65 -2.14 -16.88
N PRO A 34 -23.88 -3.40 -17.30
CA PRO A 34 -25.16 -3.81 -17.87
C PRO A 34 -26.27 -3.78 -16.82
N MET A 35 -27.54 -3.60 -17.24
CA MET A 35 -28.69 -3.52 -16.32
C MET A 35 -28.82 -4.74 -15.39
N TRP A 36 -28.42 -5.92 -15.87
CA TRP A 36 -28.37 -7.15 -15.07
C TRP A 36 -27.54 -7.00 -13.77
N PHE A 37 -26.44 -6.23 -13.81
CA PHE A 37 -25.60 -5.97 -12.65
C PHE A 37 -26.38 -5.24 -11.54
N PHE A 38 -27.18 -4.25 -11.92
CA PHE A 38 -27.98 -3.45 -10.98
C PHE A 38 -29.19 -4.19 -10.42
N HIS A 39 -29.72 -5.18 -11.15
CA HIS A 39 -30.75 -6.07 -10.62
C HIS A 39 -30.23 -7.00 -9.51
N HIS A 40 -28.98 -7.46 -9.63
CA HIS A 40 -28.36 -8.37 -8.64
C HIS A 40 -27.65 -7.64 -7.49
N ASN A 41 -27.33 -6.36 -7.67
CA ASN A 41 -26.60 -5.54 -6.69
C ASN A 41 -27.42 -4.30 -6.33
N PRO A 42 -28.06 -4.26 -5.15
CA PRO A 42 -28.81 -3.09 -4.74
C PRO A 42 -27.90 -1.88 -4.63
N SER A 43 -28.42 -0.71 -4.98
CA SER A 43 -27.69 0.57 -4.98
C SER A 43 -26.98 0.84 -3.64
N GLY A 44 -27.60 0.48 -2.51
CA GLY A 44 -26.98 0.61 -1.19
C GLY A 44 -25.69 -0.20 -1.01
N ARG A 45 -25.59 -1.41 -1.62
CA ARG A 45 -24.35 -2.22 -1.57
C ARG A 45 -23.26 -1.59 -2.43
N ILE A 46 -23.62 -1.08 -3.60
CA ILE A 46 -22.69 -0.38 -4.50
C ILE A 46 -22.15 0.87 -3.81
N LEU A 47 -23.03 1.69 -3.21
CA LEU A 47 -22.65 2.89 -2.47
C LEU A 47 -21.78 2.56 -1.26
N ASN A 48 -22.15 1.55 -0.47
CA ASN A 48 -21.35 1.14 0.69
C ASN A 48 -19.93 0.71 0.30
N ARG A 49 -19.79 -0.01 -0.82
CA ARG A 49 -18.48 -0.39 -1.36
C ARG A 49 -17.70 0.84 -1.83
N PHE A 50 -18.37 1.75 -2.54
CA PHE A 50 -17.77 3.02 -2.98
C PHE A 50 -17.26 3.84 -1.80
N SER A 51 -18.07 4.04 -0.75
CA SER A 51 -17.66 4.84 0.42
C SER A 51 -16.63 4.13 1.30
N LYS A 52 -16.82 2.83 1.57
CA LYS A 52 -15.95 2.09 2.50
C LYS A 52 -14.59 1.81 1.89
N ASP A 53 -14.54 1.27 0.68
CA ASP A 53 -13.27 0.91 0.05
C ASP A 53 -12.47 2.17 -0.29
N MET A 54 -13.14 3.22 -0.78
CA MET A 54 -12.48 4.49 -1.07
C MET A 54 -11.94 5.16 0.19
N GLY A 55 -12.73 5.21 1.26
CA GLY A 55 -12.28 5.77 2.54
C GLY A 55 -11.09 5.01 3.13
N GLN A 56 -11.04 3.69 2.95
CA GLN A 56 -9.87 2.89 3.37
C GLN A 56 -8.65 3.16 2.50
N VAL A 57 -8.81 3.27 1.18
CA VAL A 57 -7.71 3.61 0.27
C VAL A 57 -7.19 5.00 0.57
N ASP A 58 -8.04 6.01 0.70
CA ASP A 58 -7.64 7.40 0.94
C ASP A 58 -6.94 7.62 2.29
N THR A 59 -7.17 6.76 3.28
CA THR A 59 -6.54 6.86 4.60
C THR A 59 -5.28 6.02 4.73
N LEU A 60 -5.30 4.77 4.23
CA LEU A 60 -4.19 3.82 4.41
C LEU A 60 -3.13 3.93 3.31
N LEU A 61 -3.55 4.19 2.06
CA LEU A 61 -2.63 4.24 0.91
C LEU A 61 -1.59 5.36 1.07
N PRO A 62 -1.96 6.60 1.46
CA PRO A 62 -0.97 7.66 1.64
C PRO A 62 0.11 7.27 2.65
N VAL A 63 -0.29 6.78 3.82
CA VAL A 63 0.65 6.41 4.90
C VAL A 63 1.62 5.33 4.41
N ALA A 64 1.09 4.26 3.81
CA ALA A 64 1.91 3.18 3.27
C ALA A 64 2.87 3.65 2.16
N LEU A 65 2.46 4.59 1.32
CA LEU A 65 3.30 5.16 0.27
C LEU A 65 4.45 5.99 0.83
N VAL A 66 4.21 6.82 1.86
CA VAL A 66 5.28 7.60 2.50
C VAL A 66 6.31 6.68 3.11
N ASP A 67 5.87 5.66 3.84
CA ASP A 67 6.77 4.71 4.49
C ASP A 67 7.57 3.92 3.46
N CYS A 68 6.91 3.43 2.41
CA CYS A 68 7.57 2.68 1.35
C CYS A 68 8.63 3.51 0.62
N LEU A 69 8.30 4.74 0.23
CA LEU A 69 9.24 5.66 -0.40
C LEU A 69 10.37 6.07 0.55
N GLY A 70 10.05 6.27 1.83
CA GLY A 70 11.03 6.57 2.88
C GLY A 70 12.07 5.46 3.00
N PHE A 71 11.64 4.23 3.25
CA PHE A 71 12.53 3.08 3.36
C PHE A 71 13.31 2.82 2.08
N PHE A 72 12.69 3.00 0.90
CA PHE A 72 13.38 2.82 -0.37
C PHE A 72 14.53 3.82 -0.55
N LEU A 73 14.29 5.11 -0.27
CA LEU A 73 15.32 6.14 -0.34
C LEU A 73 16.40 5.95 0.72
N GLU A 74 16.02 5.50 1.93
CA GLU A 74 16.95 5.21 3.02
C GLU A 74 17.92 4.08 2.64
N VAL A 75 17.41 2.98 2.08
CA VAL A 75 18.24 1.86 1.60
C VAL A 75 19.19 2.33 0.51
N ILE A 76 18.73 3.12 -0.45
CA ILE A 76 19.60 3.70 -1.49
C ILE A 76 20.71 4.56 -0.87
N ALA A 77 20.36 5.43 0.09
CA ALA A 77 21.33 6.29 0.75
C ALA A 77 22.41 5.47 1.48
N ILE A 78 22.01 4.44 2.23
CA ILE A 78 22.94 3.53 2.91
C ILE A 78 23.87 2.85 1.90
N LEU A 79 23.34 2.32 0.80
CA LEU A 79 24.15 1.67 -0.22
C LEU A 79 25.17 2.63 -0.86
N VAL A 80 24.76 3.86 -1.18
CA VAL A 80 25.66 4.89 -1.71
C VAL A 80 26.79 5.19 -0.72
N VAL A 81 26.47 5.38 0.56
CA VAL A 81 27.48 5.65 1.60
C VAL A 81 28.46 4.48 1.74
N VAL A 82 27.97 3.24 1.77
CA VAL A 82 28.82 2.05 1.85
C VAL A 82 29.77 1.96 0.65
N CYS A 83 29.27 2.20 -0.57
CA CYS A 83 30.10 2.23 -1.78
C CYS A 83 31.20 3.29 -1.73
N LEU A 84 30.91 4.48 -1.20
CA LEU A 84 31.87 5.58 -1.10
C LEU A 84 32.95 5.34 -0.04
N VAL A 85 32.59 4.72 1.09
CA VAL A 85 33.54 4.47 2.19
C VAL A 85 34.49 3.32 1.84
N ASN A 86 33.96 2.14 1.49
CA ASN A 86 34.77 1.01 1.09
C ASN A 86 33.93 -0.03 0.34
N TRP A 87 34.23 -0.25 -0.93
CA TRP A 87 33.53 -1.22 -1.77
C TRP A 87 33.62 -2.67 -1.26
N TRP A 88 34.63 -3.03 -0.46
CA TRP A 88 34.72 -4.36 0.17
C TRP A 88 33.60 -4.62 1.19
N LEU A 89 33.02 -3.58 1.79
CA LEU A 89 31.92 -3.71 2.74
C LEU A 89 30.60 -4.12 2.08
N LEU A 90 30.48 -4.02 0.75
CA LEU A 90 29.30 -4.49 0.04
C LEU A 90 29.08 -5.99 0.20
N LEU A 91 30.16 -6.78 0.33
CA LEU A 91 30.07 -8.23 0.44
C LEU A 91 29.36 -8.68 1.73
N PRO A 92 29.76 -8.25 2.95
CA PRO A 92 29.01 -8.56 4.16
C PRO A 92 27.60 -7.93 4.16
N THR A 93 27.42 -6.72 3.62
CA THR A 93 26.09 -6.10 3.50
C THR A 93 25.16 -6.93 2.62
N ALA A 94 25.64 -7.46 1.50
CA ALA A 94 24.87 -8.31 0.61
C ALA A 94 24.46 -9.64 1.27
N VAL A 95 25.35 -10.26 2.05
CA VAL A 95 25.04 -11.48 2.80
C VAL A 95 23.92 -11.22 3.82
N VAL A 96 24.01 -10.14 4.59
CA VAL A 96 22.95 -9.77 5.55
C VAL A 96 21.64 -9.45 4.83
N ALA A 97 21.68 -8.70 3.73
CA ALA A 97 20.49 -8.37 2.95
C ALA A 97 19.80 -9.63 2.40
N PHE A 98 20.57 -10.62 1.93
CA PHE A 98 20.04 -11.90 1.46
C PHE A 98 19.36 -12.68 2.58
N LEU A 99 19.99 -12.77 3.77
CA LEU A 99 19.38 -13.44 4.93
C LEU A 99 18.08 -12.75 5.38
N LEU A 100 18.08 -11.42 5.44
CA LEU A 100 16.87 -10.63 5.74
C LEU A 100 15.79 -10.82 4.67
N HIS A 101 16.18 -10.97 3.40
CA HIS A 101 15.23 -11.25 2.33
C HIS A 101 14.57 -12.62 2.50
N LEU A 102 15.33 -13.67 2.82
CA LEU A 102 14.78 -15.00 3.12
C LEU A 102 13.84 -14.95 4.32
N LEU A 103 14.24 -14.29 5.41
CA LEU A 103 13.39 -14.11 6.59
C LEU A 103 12.10 -13.37 6.23
N ARG A 104 12.19 -12.30 5.43
CA ARG A 104 11.05 -11.52 4.96
C ARG A 104 10.07 -12.39 4.16
N LEU A 105 10.55 -13.27 3.28
CA LEU A 105 9.69 -14.16 2.50
C LEU A 105 8.89 -15.10 3.42
N LEU A 106 9.56 -15.72 4.41
CA LEU A 106 8.91 -16.57 5.39
C LEU A 106 7.91 -15.78 6.24
N PHE A 107 8.30 -14.61 6.74
CA PHE A 107 7.44 -13.77 7.57
C PHE A 107 6.20 -13.28 6.82
N LEU A 108 6.32 -12.86 5.56
CA LEU A 108 5.17 -12.42 4.76
C LEU A 108 4.18 -13.57 4.52
N SER A 109 4.68 -14.77 4.23
CA SER A 109 3.83 -15.95 4.06
C SER A 109 3.03 -16.22 5.34
N THR A 110 3.71 -16.32 6.48
CA THR A 110 3.08 -16.58 7.77
C THR A 110 2.12 -15.47 8.19
N SER A 111 2.50 -14.20 8.00
CA SER A 111 1.66 -13.05 8.36
C SER A 111 0.37 -13.00 7.55
N ARG A 112 0.41 -13.34 6.26
CA ARG A 112 -0.80 -13.40 5.42
C ARG A 112 -1.76 -14.48 5.88
N GLU A 113 -1.26 -15.66 6.20
CA GLU A 113 -2.08 -16.77 6.70
C GLU A 113 -2.69 -16.44 8.07
N LEU A 114 -1.90 -15.84 8.99
CA LEU A 114 -2.39 -15.37 10.28
C LEU A 114 -3.52 -14.35 10.13
N LYS A 115 -3.35 -13.33 9.26
CA LYS A 115 -4.41 -12.35 8.98
C LYS A 115 -5.67 -12.99 8.41
N ARG A 116 -5.53 -14.03 7.58
CA ARG A 116 -6.69 -14.79 7.06
C ARG A 116 -7.43 -15.51 8.18
N ILE A 117 -6.69 -16.19 9.06
CA ILE A 117 -7.27 -16.90 10.21
C ILE A 117 -7.97 -15.91 11.16
N GLU A 118 -7.35 -14.77 11.45
CA GLU A 118 -7.94 -13.72 12.28
C GLU A 118 -9.25 -13.20 11.68
N ALA A 119 -9.30 -12.95 10.37
CA ALA A 119 -10.50 -12.51 9.69
C ALA A 119 -11.65 -13.53 9.78
N ILE A 120 -11.34 -14.83 9.66
CA ILE A 120 -12.33 -15.92 9.81
C ILE A 120 -12.82 -16.00 11.25
N ALA A 121 -11.91 -16.01 12.23
CA ALA A 121 -12.25 -16.08 13.65
C ALA A 121 -13.15 -14.91 14.08
N ARG A 122 -12.84 -13.70 13.62
CA ARG A 122 -13.64 -12.50 13.92
C ARG A 122 -15.04 -12.53 13.31
N SER A 123 -15.20 -13.20 12.16
CA SER A 123 -16.51 -13.39 11.51
C SER A 123 -17.37 -14.43 12.22
N GLN A 124 -16.77 -15.43 12.87
CA GLN A 124 -17.48 -16.45 13.63
C GLN A 124 -17.94 -15.97 15.01
N SER A 125 -17.18 -15.08 15.66
CA SER A 125 -17.55 -14.52 16.98
C SER A 125 -18.64 -13.45 16.93
N LEU A 126 -19.02 -12.99 15.74
CA LEU A 126 -20.06 -11.97 15.51
C LEU A 126 -21.41 -12.58 15.10
N ASN A 127 -21.50 -13.90 14.99
CA ASN A 127 -22.73 -14.68 14.82
C ASN A 127 -23.09 -15.40 16.11
#